data_AF-A0A7J7XHN3-F1
#
_entry.id   AF-A0A7J7XHN3-F1
#
_cell.length_a   1.000
_cell.length_b   1.000
_cell.length_c   1.000
_cell.angle_alpha   90.00
_cell.angle_beta   90.00
_cell.angle_gamma   90.00
#
_symmetry.space_group_name_H-M   'P 1'
#
loop_
_entity.id
_entity.type
_entity.pdbx_description
1 polymer ?
#
loop_
_entity_poly.entity_id
_entity_poly.type
_entity_poly.pdbx_seq_one_letter_code
_entity_poly.pdbx_strand_id
1 'polypeptide(L)'
;MEKARAFLERRLPDIQKTFSVAIVSYALALTKSPRANDRLDSFASRNKAYWPVKDKDWNSLYTIEATAYALMQKLELGLHNETYAIAKWLLEKRELGGGFKSTQTTVVAIEALTRFSQAVPFEGVQDLRVQIRAPKRSLNVEWLIDQNNAYQRRSAKFSSEDDLEITASGSGRGTISVLTMYHRSPESWEDTCNLYHLNATLHRALEEKKSGKETFQLRMETRYLGDREATMTIMEVSLLTGFYPNHDDLKQGRGPRGSQRACSPHPVPQLTSEVEMYAFQYETKTKSSDSTVVLYLEKLSHQEDTVLGFRVHRMLPVEFLQAAQVTVYDYYEPSRRCSSFYNLPTERSDLRKICYKDVCRCAEELCPTQKKDSSWTRQEELQVAACEAGMDFVFKARLEAVEASASSPYTYYNMQLQAIIKSGTDAAAMPLDMKKFVTHASCHDSLELQEQQSYLIMGRTSDLWRVKSDYNYVLGKETFLMHWPADGDVKKKELLGQLEGFSEYMSTHGCKS
;
A
#
# COMPACT_ATOMS: atom_id res chain seq x y z
N MET A 1 37.15 -27.10 -12.67
CA MET A 1 36.01 -27.78 -13.34
C MET A 1 35.88 -29.24 -12.91
N GLU A 2 36.85 -30.10 -13.21
CA GLU A 2 36.76 -31.55 -12.90
C GLU A 2 36.45 -31.90 -11.44
N LYS A 3 37.14 -31.28 -10.49
CA LYS A 3 36.87 -31.49 -9.05
C LYS A 3 35.44 -31.10 -8.65
N ALA A 4 34.90 -30.03 -9.24
CA ALA A 4 33.54 -29.57 -8.99
C ALA A 4 32.51 -30.52 -9.61
N ARG A 5 32.76 -31.00 -10.84
CA ARG A 5 31.92 -32.03 -11.50
C ARG A 5 31.82 -33.29 -10.64
N ALA A 6 32.95 -33.86 -10.23
CA ALA A 6 32.98 -35.08 -9.41
C ALA A 6 32.25 -34.90 -8.07
N PHE A 7 32.38 -33.72 -7.44
CA PHE A 7 31.65 -33.39 -6.21
C PHE A 7 30.12 -33.33 -6.45
N LEU A 8 29.69 -32.63 -7.51
CA LEU A 8 28.28 -32.50 -7.85
C LEU A 8 27.66 -33.84 -8.23
N GLU A 9 28.35 -34.66 -9.01
CA GLU A 9 27.91 -36.03 -9.35
C GLU A 9 27.73 -36.88 -8.10
N ARG A 10 28.67 -36.81 -7.15
CA ARG A 10 28.58 -37.56 -5.89
C ARG A 10 27.40 -37.11 -5.03
N ARG A 11 27.07 -35.81 -5.01
CA ARG A 11 26.01 -35.23 -4.18
C ARG A 11 24.63 -35.22 -4.83
N LEU A 12 24.53 -35.36 -6.15
CA LEU A 12 23.26 -35.32 -6.90
C LEU A 12 22.15 -36.23 -6.32
N PRO A 13 22.43 -37.48 -5.86
CA PRO A 13 21.41 -38.34 -5.24
C PRO A 13 20.87 -37.83 -3.90
N ASP A 14 21.58 -36.93 -3.22
CA ASP A 14 21.19 -36.42 -1.89
C ASP A 14 20.34 -35.14 -1.97
N ILE A 15 20.32 -34.46 -3.13
CA ILE A 15 19.66 -33.15 -3.30
C ILE A 15 18.13 -33.26 -3.36
N GLN A 16 17.44 -32.79 -2.32
CA GLN A 16 15.97 -32.83 -2.26
C GLN A 16 15.27 -31.56 -2.78
N LYS A 17 16.01 -30.47 -3.04
CA LYS A 17 15.41 -29.19 -3.45
C LYS A 17 15.40 -29.07 -4.98
N THR A 18 14.23 -28.82 -5.56
CA THR A 18 14.04 -28.65 -7.01
C THR A 18 15.01 -27.64 -7.63
N PHE A 19 15.12 -26.44 -7.03
CA PHE A 19 16.03 -25.40 -7.51
C PHE A 19 17.48 -25.89 -7.59
N SER A 20 17.94 -26.56 -6.53
CA SER A 20 19.29 -27.10 -6.44
C SER A 20 19.53 -28.21 -7.48
N VAL A 21 18.55 -29.08 -7.73
CA VAL A 21 18.66 -30.10 -8.78
C VAL A 21 18.75 -29.43 -10.16
N ALA A 22 17.93 -28.43 -10.45
CA ALA A 22 17.92 -27.74 -11.75
C ALA A 22 19.28 -27.10 -12.10
N ILE A 23 19.83 -26.29 -11.19
CA ILE A 23 21.11 -25.62 -11.42
C ILE A 23 22.29 -26.60 -11.50
N VAL A 24 22.28 -27.66 -10.66
CA VAL A 24 23.33 -28.68 -10.68
C VAL A 24 23.26 -29.50 -11.97
N SER A 25 22.06 -29.89 -12.41
CA SER A 25 21.87 -30.59 -13.67
C SER A 25 22.34 -29.78 -14.88
N TYR A 26 22.11 -28.46 -14.89
CA TYR A 26 22.66 -27.59 -15.93
C TYR A 26 24.20 -27.52 -15.88
N ALA A 27 24.79 -27.33 -14.71
CA ALA A 27 26.24 -27.33 -14.54
C ALA A 27 26.89 -28.65 -14.99
N LEU A 28 26.23 -29.78 -14.70
CA LEU A 28 26.67 -31.10 -15.16
C LEU A 28 26.56 -31.24 -16.68
N ALA A 29 25.51 -30.71 -17.31
CA ALA A 29 25.36 -30.71 -18.77
C ALA A 29 26.48 -29.91 -19.45
N LEU A 30 26.82 -28.73 -18.94
CA LEU A 30 27.93 -27.91 -19.46
C LEU A 30 29.29 -28.63 -19.38
N THR A 31 29.46 -29.53 -18.42
CA THR A 31 30.68 -30.36 -18.27
C THR A 31 30.61 -31.72 -18.95
N LYS A 32 29.56 -31.92 -19.79
CA LYS A 32 29.29 -33.17 -20.53
C LYS A 32 29.24 -34.40 -19.63
N SER A 33 28.75 -34.24 -18.40
CA SER A 33 28.54 -35.37 -17.50
C SER A 33 27.37 -36.21 -17.99
N PRO A 34 27.50 -37.55 -18.04
CA PRO A 34 26.37 -38.43 -18.38
C PRO A 34 25.24 -38.36 -17.35
N ARG A 35 25.53 -37.84 -16.15
CA ARG A 35 24.59 -37.79 -15.01
C ARG A 35 23.71 -36.54 -15.01
N ALA A 36 23.84 -35.68 -16.02
CA ALA A 36 23.18 -34.37 -16.06
C ALA A 36 21.64 -34.46 -16.00
N ASN A 37 21.05 -35.53 -16.57
CA ASN A 37 19.59 -35.73 -16.59
C ASN A 37 19.09 -36.78 -15.57
N ASP A 38 19.96 -37.38 -14.75
CA ASP A 38 19.60 -38.51 -13.85
C ASP A 38 18.39 -38.21 -12.96
N ARG A 39 18.31 -36.95 -12.48
CA ARG A 39 17.34 -36.56 -11.44
C ARG A 39 16.41 -35.44 -11.86
N LEU A 40 16.76 -34.63 -12.85
CA LEU A 40 16.03 -33.40 -13.18
C LEU A 40 14.54 -33.66 -13.43
N ASP A 41 14.23 -34.65 -14.27
CA ASP A 41 12.85 -34.96 -14.66
C ASP A 41 11.97 -35.46 -13.51
N SER A 42 12.57 -35.99 -12.43
CA SER A 42 11.82 -36.44 -11.24
C SER A 42 11.23 -35.28 -10.43
N PHE A 43 11.75 -34.05 -10.62
CA PHE A 43 11.26 -32.83 -9.99
C PHE A 43 10.39 -31.97 -10.92
N ALA A 44 10.13 -32.44 -12.13
CA ALA A 44 9.33 -31.71 -13.09
C ALA A 44 7.84 -31.78 -12.74
N SER A 45 7.05 -30.82 -13.21
CA SER A 45 5.60 -30.87 -13.19
C SER A 45 5.08 -32.10 -13.95
N ARG A 46 3.81 -32.47 -13.73
CA ARG A 46 3.18 -33.65 -14.38
C ARG A 46 3.30 -33.64 -15.92
N ASN A 47 3.27 -32.44 -16.51
CA ASN A 47 3.41 -32.23 -17.96
C ASN A 47 4.85 -31.88 -18.39
N LYS A 48 5.83 -31.97 -17.48
CA LYS A 48 7.24 -31.60 -17.68
C LYS A 48 7.47 -30.20 -18.25
N ALA A 49 6.55 -29.28 -18.02
CA ALA A 49 6.64 -27.90 -18.51
C ALA A 49 7.40 -26.97 -17.55
N TYR A 50 7.48 -27.29 -16.25
CA TYR A 50 8.16 -26.45 -15.27
C TYR A 50 8.63 -27.22 -14.02
N TRP A 51 9.48 -26.60 -13.21
CA TRP A 51 10.12 -27.19 -12.03
C TRP A 51 9.75 -26.45 -10.73
N PRO A 52 8.69 -26.86 -10.01
CA PRO A 52 8.20 -26.16 -8.82
C PRO A 52 9.16 -26.26 -7.62
N VAL A 53 9.47 -25.12 -6.99
CA VAL A 53 10.35 -25.07 -5.80
C VAL A 53 9.60 -25.37 -4.50
N LYS A 54 8.30 -25.11 -4.45
CA LYS A 54 7.38 -25.52 -3.37
C LYS A 54 6.05 -25.97 -3.95
N ASP A 55 5.34 -26.85 -3.23
CA ASP A 55 4.00 -27.28 -3.62
C ASP A 55 3.06 -26.07 -3.74
N LYS A 56 2.37 -25.99 -4.88
CA LYS A 56 1.43 -24.91 -5.26
C LYS A 56 2.05 -23.53 -5.53
N ASP A 57 3.38 -23.39 -5.58
CA ASP A 57 4.07 -22.11 -5.82
C ASP A 57 4.53 -21.95 -7.29
N TRP A 58 3.57 -22.06 -8.22
CA TRP A 58 3.80 -21.98 -9.67
C TRP A 58 4.11 -20.56 -10.18
N ASN A 59 3.91 -19.54 -9.34
CA ASN A 59 4.19 -18.14 -9.64
C ASN A 59 5.41 -17.57 -8.90
N SER A 60 6.09 -18.35 -8.05
CA SER A 60 7.33 -17.88 -7.45
C SER A 60 8.42 -17.69 -8.50
N LEU A 61 9.20 -16.63 -8.32
CA LEU A 61 10.35 -16.27 -9.13
C LEU A 61 11.45 -17.35 -9.07
N TYR A 62 11.56 -18.08 -7.95
CA TYR A 62 12.47 -19.23 -7.85
C TYR A 62 12.04 -20.40 -8.75
N THR A 63 10.74 -20.64 -8.93
CA THR A 63 10.23 -21.68 -9.85
C THR A 63 10.54 -21.30 -11.30
N ILE A 64 10.43 -20.01 -11.64
CA ILE A 64 10.78 -19.51 -12.98
C ILE A 64 12.27 -19.68 -13.25
N GLU A 65 13.13 -19.30 -12.30
CA GLU A 65 14.57 -19.44 -12.43
C GLU A 65 15.00 -20.92 -12.52
N ALA A 66 14.46 -21.80 -11.66
CA ALA A 66 14.73 -23.24 -11.75
C ALA A 66 14.31 -23.83 -13.10
N THR A 67 13.16 -23.40 -13.62
CA THR A 67 12.66 -23.84 -14.93
C THR A 67 13.53 -23.33 -16.08
N ALA A 68 14.09 -22.12 -15.97
CA ALA A 68 15.04 -21.59 -16.94
C ALA A 68 16.37 -22.38 -16.97
N TYR A 69 16.91 -22.78 -15.80
CA TYR A 69 18.05 -23.69 -15.75
C TYR A 69 17.74 -25.05 -16.38
N ALA A 70 16.55 -25.60 -16.13
CA ALA A 70 16.12 -26.85 -16.73
C ALA A 70 16.01 -26.75 -18.26
N LEU A 71 15.47 -25.65 -18.80
CA LEU A 71 15.46 -25.38 -20.24
C LEU A 71 16.87 -25.38 -20.83
N MET A 72 17.79 -24.63 -20.22
CA MET A 72 19.19 -24.57 -20.69
C MET A 72 19.89 -25.92 -20.63
N GLN A 73 19.61 -26.71 -19.59
CA GLN A 73 20.12 -28.07 -19.45
C GLN A 73 19.66 -28.99 -20.59
N LYS A 74 18.37 -28.98 -20.93
CA LYS A 74 17.81 -29.80 -22.02
C LYS A 74 18.36 -29.38 -23.38
N LEU A 75 18.54 -28.07 -23.59
CA LEU A 75 19.18 -27.53 -24.78
C LEU A 75 20.64 -27.99 -24.91
N GLU A 76 21.41 -27.94 -23.83
CA GLU A 76 22.81 -28.36 -23.82
C GLU A 76 22.98 -29.87 -24.12
N LEU A 77 22.02 -30.69 -23.72
CA LEU A 77 21.98 -32.11 -24.07
C LEU A 77 21.42 -32.41 -25.48
N GLY A 78 20.98 -31.39 -26.23
CA GLY A 78 20.37 -31.57 -27.55
C GLY A 78 18.95 -32.14 -27.53
N LEU A 79 18.27 -32.13 -26.39
CA LEU A 79 16.92 -32.68 -26.21
C LEU A 79 15.82 -31.69 -26.67
N HIS A 80 15.90 -31.24 -27.92
CA HIS A 80 15.05 -30.15 -28.44
C HIS A 80 13.55 -30.45 -28.42
N ASN A 81 13.16 -31.74 -28.49
CA ASN A 81 11.75 -32.13 -28.45
C ASN A 81 11.09 -31.85 -27.09
N GLU A 82 11.87 -31.74 -26.01
CA GLU A 82 11.37 -31.52 -24.66
C GLU A 82 11.30 -30.03 -24.29
N THR A 83 11.90 -29.15 -25.08
CA THR A 83 12.10 -27.74 -24.69
C THR A 83 10.94 -26.82 -25.01
N TYR A 84 10.09 -27.17 -26.00
CA TYR A 84 8.99 -26.32 -26.43
C TYR A 84 7.98 -26.03 -25.31
N ALA A 85 7.57 -27.06 -24.55
CA ALA A 85 6.63 -26.90 -23.44
C ALA A 85 7.20 -26.00 -22.33
N ILE A 86 8.50 -26.12 -22.07
CA ILE A 86 9.22 -25.34 -21.05
C ILE A 86 9.34 -23.87 -21.48
N ALA A 87 9.76 -23.63 -22.72
CA ALA A 87 9.87 -22.28 -23.27
C ALA A 87 8.50 -21.59 -23.33
N LYS A 88 7.44 -22.31 -23.73
CA LYS A 88 6.07 -21.79 -23.70
C LYS A 88 5.66 -21.37 -22.28
N TRP A 89 5.90 -22.22 -21.29
CA TRP A 89 5.57 -21.90 -19.90
C TRP A 89 6.34 -20.67 -19.39
N LEU A 90 7.64 -20.54 -19.70
CA LEU A 90 8.42 -19.35 -19.34
C LEU A 90 7.89 -18.08 -20.03
N LEU A 91 7.48 -18.15 -21.29
CA LEU A 91 6.89 -17.02 -22.00
C LEU A 91 5.57 -16.56 -21.36
N GLU A 92 4.76 -17.48 -20.84
CA GLU A 92 3.53 -17.18 -20.10
C GLU A 92 3.80 -16.49 -18.74
N LYS A 93 5.02 -16.57 -18.22
CA LYS A 93 5.45 -15.92 -16.97
C LYS A 93 6.08 -14.55 -17.14
N ARG A 94 6.28 -14.12 -18.38
CA ARG A 94 6.95 -12.86 -18.71
C ARG A 94 6.02 -11.67 -18.46
N GLU A 95 6.50 -10.63 -17.79
CA GLU A 95 5.74 -9.40 -17.60
C GLU A 95 5.72 -8.53 -18.86
N LEU A 96 4.73 -7.65 -18.97
CA LEU A 96 4.72 -6.64 -20.03
C LEU A 96 5.85 -5.63 -19.79
N GLY A 97 6.76 -5.54 -20.75
CA GLY A 97 8.08 -4.90 -20.57
C GLY A 97 9.22 -5.90 -20.74
N GLY A 98 8.92 -7.19 -20.61
CA GLY A 98 9.77 -8.28 -21.03
C GLY A 98 10.66 -8.87 -19.95
N GLY A 99 10.56 -8.38 -18.71
CA GLY A 99 11.28 -8.90 -17.54
C GLY A 99 10.44 -9.86 -16.70
N PHE A 100 11.02 -10.28 -15.56
CA PHE A 100 10.46 -11.27 -14.64
C PHE A 100 10.62 -10.82 -13.18
N LYS A 101 10.04 -9.66 -12.79
CA LYS A 101 9.96 -9.05 -11.43
C LYS A 101 11.25 -8.86 -10.60
N SER A 102 12.25 -9.73 -10.71
CA SER A 102 13.56 -9.67 -10.06
C SER A 102 14.67 -9.71 -11.11
N THR A 103 15.86 -9.23 -10.74
CA THR A 103 17.02 -9.16 -11.63
C THR A 103 17.49 -10.55 -12.06
N GLN A 104 17.69 -11.48 -11.11
CA GLN A 104 18.22 -12.81 -11.41
C GLN A 104 17.28 -13.61 -12.31
N THR A 105 16.00 -13.67 -11.94
CA THR A 105 15.00 -14.38 -12.75
C THR A 105 14.90 -13.78 -14.14
N THR A 106 15.00 -12.46 -14.27
CA THR A 106 15.01 -11.79 -15.57
C THR A 106 16.22 -12.20 -16.42
N VAL A 107 17.43 -12.17 -15.86
CA VAL A 107 18.66 -12.53 -16.59
C VAL A 107 18.63 -13.99 -17.03
N VAL A 108 18.37 -14.91 -16.11
CA VAL A 108 18.42 -16.35 -16.38
C VAL A 108 17.30 -16.78 -17.34
N ALA A 109 16.08 -16.26 -17.17
CA ALA A 109 14.96 -16.62 -18.05
C ALA A 109 15.13 -16.05 -19.47
N ILE A 110 15.62 -14.82 -19.60
CA ILE A 110 15.90 -14.23 -20.93
C ILE A 110 17.05 -14.98 -21.61
N GLU A 111 18.11 -15.35 -20.88
CA GLU A 111 19.19 -16.17 -21.42
C GLU A 111 18.66 -17.50 -21.94
N ALA A 112 17.87 -18.22 -21.13
CA ALA A 112 17.30 -19.51 -21.51
C ALA A 112 16.40 -19.42 -22.76
N LEU A 113 15.54 -18.40 -22.84
CA LEU A 113 14.69 -18.16 -24.00
C LEU A 113 15.49 -17.75 -25.25
N THR A 114 16.58 -17.01 -25.07
CA THR A 114 17.48 -16.62 -26.17
C THR A 114 18.19 -17.85 -26.74
N ARG A 115 18.75 -18.69 -25.87
CA ARG A 115 19.38 -19.96 -26.28
C ARG A 115 18.38 -20.89 -26.96
N PHE A 116 17.15 -20.98 -26.45
CA PHE A 116 16.08 -21.74 -27.09
C PHE A 116 15.78 -21.23 -28.51
N SER A 117 15.68 -19.92 -28.69
CA SER A 117 15.43 -19.32 -30.01
C SER A 117 16.58 -19.57 -31.00
N GLN A 118 17.81 -19.73 -30.52
CA GLN A 118 18.98 -20.04 -31.35
C GLN A 118 19.04 -21.52 -31.73
N ALA A 119 18.78 -22.42 -30.77
CA ALA A 119 18.88 -23.86 -30.95
C ALA A 119 17.65 -24.46 -31.66
N VAL A 120 16.50 -23.80 -31.56
CA VAL A 120 15.22 -24.25 -32.14
C VAL A 120 14.62 -23.12 -33.00
N PRO A 121 15.26 -22.79 -34.15
CA PRO A 121 14.75 -21.76 -35.05
C PRO A 121 13.40 -22.17 -35.64
N PHE A 122 12.58 -21.18 -35.97
CA PHE A 122 11.37 -21.43 -36.75
C PHE A 122 11.74 -21.61 -38.22
N GLU A 123 11.56 -22.82 -38.75
CA GLU A 123 11.90 -23.15 -40.15
C GLU A 123 10.80 -22.75 -41.16
N GLY A 124 9.66 -22.21 -40.70
CA GLY A 124 8.54 -21.80 -41.55
C GLY A 124 8.59 -20.35 -42.02
N VAL A 125 7.66 -19.98 -42.91
CA VAL A 125 7.43 -18.58 -43.29
C VAL A 125 6.60 -17.91 -42.21
N GLN A 126 7.04 -16.73 -41.76
CA GLN A 126 6.28 -15.84 -40.89
C GLN A 126 5.32 -15.03 -41.76
N ASP A 127 4.04 -15.34 -41.63
CA ASP A 127 2.88 -14.71 -42.26
C ASP A 127 1.66 -14.96 -41.35
N LEU A 128 1.56 -14.17 -40.28
CA LEU A 128 0.45 -14.24 -39.33
C LEU A 128 -0.48 -13.06 -39.52
N ARG A 129 -1.77 -13.37 -39.65
CA ARG A 129 -2.87 -12.42 -39.58
C ARG A 129 -3.58 -12.56 -38.25
N VAL A 130 -3.41 -11.58 -37.37
CA VAL A 130 -4.02 -11.53 -36.05
C VAL A 130 -5.11 -10.47 -36.04
N GLN A 131 -6.33 -10.87 -35.71
CA GLN A 131 -7.48 -10.00 -35.61
C GLN A 131 -8.06 -10.01 -34.20
N ILE A 132 -8.22 -8.84 -33.60
CA ILE A 132 -8.72 -8.61 -32.25
C ILE A 132 -10.03 -7.81 -32.34
N ARG A 133 -11.14 -8.38 -31.89
CA ARG A 133 -12.47 -7.77 -31.93
C ARG A 133 -13.01 -7.54 -30.53
N ALA A 134 -13.65 -6.39 -30.33
CA ALA A 134 -14.45 -6.07 -29.14
C ALA A 134 -15.91 -5.84 -29.59
N PRO A 135 -16.78 -6.87 -29.55
CA PRO A 135 -18.12 -6.84 -30.15
C PRO A 135 -19.00 -5.70 -29.62
N LYS A 136 -18.94 -5.42 -28.31
CA LYS A 136 -19.75 -4.40 -27.64
C LYS A 136 -19.51 -2.97 -28.15
N ARG A 137 -18.31 -2.69 -28.68
CA ARG A 137 -17.90 -1.34 -29.12
C ARG A 137 -17.60 -1.25 -30.62
N SER A 138 -17.89 -2.30 -31.38
CA SER A 138 -17.57 -2.39 -32.82
C SER A 138 -16.10 -2.07 -33.14
N LEU A 139 -15.19 -2.36 -32.21
CA LEU A 139 -13.76 -2.09 -32.38
C LEU A 139 -13.07 -3.35 -32.93
N ASN A 140 -12.35 -3.18 -34.03
CA ASN A 140 -11.67 -4.26 -34.74
C ASN A 140 -10.24 -3.82 -35.08
N VAL A 141 -9.26 -4.54 -34.56
CA VAL A 141 -7.84 -4.30 -34.80
C VAL A 141 -7.28 -5.47 -35.57
N GLU A 142 -6.57 -5.19 -36.66
CA GLU A 142 -5.93 -6.20 -37.49
C GLU A 142 -4.43 -5.94 -37.57
N TRP A 143 -3.65 -7.00 -37.35
CA TRP A 143 -2.20 -7.00 -37.46
C TRP A 143 -1.77 -8.05 -38.47
N LEU A 144 -1.03 -7.60 -39.48
CA LEU A 144 -0.35 -8.44 -40.46
C LEU A 144 1.13 -8.51 -40.06
N ILE A 145 1.58 -9.71 -39.74
CA ILE A 145 2.94 -9.98 -39.25
C ILE A 145 3.66 -10.84 -40.28
N ASP A 146 4.64 -10.24 -40.96
CA ASP A 146 5.47 -10.88 -41.98
C ASP A 146 6.93 -10.98 -41.52
N GLN A 147 7.83 -11.50 -42.37
CA GLN A 147 9.26 -11.59 -42.06
C GLN A 147 9.93 -10.21 -41.83
N ASN A 148 9.45 -9.15 -42.47
CA ASN A 148 10.05 -7.82 -42.37
C ASN A 148 9.70 -7.13 -41.05
N ASN A 149 8.53 -7.44 -40.48
CA ASN A 149 8.01 -6.80 -39.29
C ASN A 149 7.84 -7.75 -38.08
N ALA A 150 8.33 -8.99 -38.18
CA ALA A 150 8.21 -10.04 -37.17
C ALA A 150 8.67 -9.63 -35.76
N TYR A 151 9.68 -8.76 -35.68
CA TYR A 151 10.26 -8.30 -34.40
C TYR A 151 9.65 -6.99 -33.89
N GLN A 152 8.70 -6.39 -34.63
CA GLN A 152 8.06 -5.14 -34.25
C GLN A 152 6.95 -5.42 -33.21
N ARG A 153 7.07 -4.79 -32.04
CA ARG A 153 6.03 -4.86 -31.01
C ARG A 153 4.79 -4.05 -31.45
N ARG A 154 3.62 -4.67 -31.32
CA ARG A 154 2.31 -4.03 -31.56
C ARG A 154 1.49 -4.05 -30.28
N SER A 155 0.68 -3.02 -30.05
CA SER A 155 -0.19 -2.91 -28.87
C SER A 155 -1.45 -2.12 -29.19
N ALA A 156 -2.58 -2.53 -28.62
CA ALA A 156 -3.84 -1.81 -28.66
C ALA A 156 -4.45 -1.79 -27.25
N LYS A 157 -5.26 -0.77 -26.94
CA LYS A 157 -5.95 -0.61 -25.66
C LYS A 157 -7.44 -0.86 -25.84
N PHE A 158 -8.03 -1.56 -24.88
CA PHE A 158 -9.44 -1.93 -24.85
C PHE A 158 -10.01 -1.64 -23.45
N SER A 159 -11.34 -1.55 -23.33
CA SER A 159 -11.96 -1.51 -22.01
C SER A 159 -11.82 -2.87 -21.33
N SER A 160 -11.63 -2.90 -20.00
CA SER A 160 -11.62 -4.15 -19.23
C SER A 160 -12.99 -4.82 -19.15
N GLU A 161 -14.06 -4.11 -19.50
CA GLU A 161 -15.45 -4.60 -19.52
C GLU A 161 -15.85 -5.26 -20.86
N ASP A 162 -15.00 -5.12 -21.87
CA ASP A 162 -15.24 -5.67 -23.20
C ASP A 162 -14.75 -7.12 -23.27
N ASP A 163 -15.58 -7.99 -23.83
CA ASP A 163 -15.15 -9.34 -24.21
C ASP A 163 -14.30 -9.23 -25.49
N LEU A 164 -13.10 -9.82 -25.47
CA LEU A 164 -12.16 -9.77 -26.59
C LEU A 164 -12.14 -11.10 -27.33
N GLU A 165 -12.39 -11.06 -28.64
CA GLU A 165 -12.20 -12.20 -29.54
C GLU A 165 -10.90 -12.03 -30.31
N ILE A 166 -9.96 -12.95 -30.10
CA ILE A 166 -8.64 -12.94 -30.75
C ILE A 166 -8.59 -14.13 -31.71
N THR A 167 -8.45 -13.83 -33.00
CA THR A 167 -8.31 -14.84 -34.05
C THR A 167 -6.96 -14.68 -34.71
N ALA A 168 -6.21 -15.78 -34.84
CA ALA A 168 -4.93 -15.80 -35.54
C ALA A 168 -5.02 -16.81 -36.69
N SER A 169 -4.56 -16.41 -37.87
CA SER A 169 -4.56 -17.23 -39.09
C SER A 169 -3.24 -17.05 -39.85
N GLY A 170 -2.92 -17.98 -40.73
CA GLY A 170 -1.66 -18.00 -41.48
C GLY A 170 -0.61 -18.95 -40.88
N SER A 171 0.65 -18.76 -41.27
CA SER A 171 1.80 -19.57 -40.85
C SER A 171 2.77 -18.71 -40.06
N GLY A 172 3.24 -19.16 -38.91
CA GLY A 172 4.20 -18.40 -38.13
C GLY A 172 4.13 -18.72 -36.66
N ARG A 173 5.01 -18.09 -35.88
CA ARG A 173 4.98 -18.15 -34.42
C ARG A 173 4.94 -16.73 -33.85
N GLY A 174 4.15 -16.54 -32.81
CA GLY A 174 4.03 -15.27 -32.12
C GLY A 174 3.48 -15.47 -30.72
N THR A 175 3.66 -14.45 -29.88
CA THR A 175 3.11 -14.41 -28.52
C THR A 175 2.20 -13.21 -28.40
N ILE A 176 1.00 -13.42 -27.88
CA ILE A 176 0.09 -12.36 -27.49
C ILE A 176 -0.01 -12.31 -25.97
N SER A 177 -0.03 -11.10 -25.41
CA SER A 177 -0.15 -10.87 -23.97
C SER A 177 -1.23 -9.83 -23.72
N VAL A 178 -2.11 -10.11 -22.78
CA VAL A 178 -3.19 -9.21 -22.37
C VAL A 178 -2.89 -8.69 -20.97
N LEU A 179 -2.90 -7.36 -20.80
CA LEU A 179 -2.72 -6.70 -19.52
C LEU A 179 -4.00 -5.98 -19.12
N THR A 180 -4.57 -6.37 -17.98
CA THR A 180 -5.66 -5.65 -17.35
C THR A 180 -5.11 -4.87 -16.16
N MET A 181 -5.16 -3.54 -16.23
CA MET A 181 -4.85 -2.68 -15.10
C MET A 181 -6.16 -2.22 -14.46
N TYR A 182 -6.32 -2.48 -13.17
CA TYR A 182 -7.47 -2.05 -12.39
C TYR A 182 -7.03 -1.73 -10.96
N HIS A 183 -7.78 -0.88 -10.28
CA HIS A 183 -7.60 -0.68 -8.85
C HIS A 183 -8.25 -1.84 -8.12
N ARG A 184 -7.45 -2.59 -7.35
CA ARG A 184 -7.95 -3.60 -6.41
C ARG A 184 -7.94 -2.98 -5.02
N SER A 185 -8.95 -3.27 -4.20
CA SER A 185 -8.83 -3.01 -2.76
C SER A 185 -7.59 -3.75 -2.24
N PRO A 186 -6.73 -3.11 -1.43
CA PRO A 186 -5.67 -3.83 -0.74
C PRO A 186 -6.29 -5.03 -0.04
N GLU A 187 -5.80 -6.25 -0.29
CA GLU A 187 -6.00 -7.33 0.67
C GLU A 187 -5.48 -6.78 2.00
N SER A 188 -6.25 -6.97 3.08
CA SER A 188 -5.97 -6.46 4.43
C SER A 188 -4.46 -6.38 4.66
N TRP A 189 -3.96 -5.18 4.96
CA TRP A 189 -2.55 -4.94 5.28
C TRP A 189 -2.06 -5.89 6.39
N GLU A 190 -2.97 -6.36 7.25
CA GLU A 190 -2.77 -7.41 8.25
C GLU A 190 -2.23 -8.74 7.66
N ASP A 191 -2.54 -9.10 6.41
CA ASP A 191 -2.06 -10.32 5.75
C ASP A 191 -0.70 -10.14 5.04
N THR A 192 -0.17 -8.91 4.94
CA THR A 192 1.09 -8.67 4.22
C THR A 192 2.32 -9.01 5.06
N CYS A 193 2.26 -8.90 6.38
CA CYS A 193 3.41 -9.11 7.27
C CYS A 193 3.62 -10.56 7.75
N ASN A 194 3.08 -11.56 7.03
CA ASN A 194 3.15 -12.97 7.45
C ASN A 194 4.57 -13.57 7.53
N LEU A 195 5.56 -12.96 6.86
CA LEU A 195 6.94 -13.47 6.81
C LEU A 195 7.96 -12.58 7.52
N TYR A 196 7.56 -11.39 7.97
CA TYR A 196 8.45 -10.42 8.58
C TYR A 196 7.77 -9.77 9.77
N HIS A 197 8.48 -9.74 10.91
CA HIS A 197 8.21 -8.78 11.95
C HIS A 197 8.89 -7.46 11.55
N LEU A 198 8.16 -6.35 11.56
CA LEU A 198 8.70 -5.02 11.28
C LEU A 198 8.05 -4.00 12.23
N ASN A 199 8.87 -3.26 12.94
CA ASN A 199 8.45 -2.13 13.77
C ASN A 199 9.35 -0.93 13.50
N ALA A 200 8.77 0.26 13.40
CA ALA A 200 9.50 1.50 13.15
C ALA A 200 9.06 2.58 14.15
N THR A 201 10.02 3.09 14.92
CA THR A 201 9.78 4.13 15.93
C THR A 201 10.71 5.31 15.75
N LEU A 202 10.19 6.51 16.02
CA LEU A 202 10.97 7.74 15.99
C LEU A 202 11.06 8.29 17.41
N HIS A 203 12.28 8.58 17.87
CA HIS A 203 12.54 9.15 19.18
C HIS A 203 13.22 10.50 19.04
N ARG A 204 12.92 11.46 19.93
CA ARG A 204 13.65 12.74 19.95
C ARG A 204 15.08 12.47 20.43
N ALA A 205 16.08 12.91 19.67
CA ALA A 205 17.46 12.81 20.11
C ALA A 205 17.76 13.92 21.13
N LEU A 206 18.39 13.57 22.26
CA LEU A 206 18.84 14.53 23.27
C LEU A 206 20.07 15.29 22.73
N GLU A 207 19.80 16.39 22.03
CA GLU A 207 20.68 17.50 21.58
C GLU A 207 22.11 17.21 21.08
N GLU A 208 22.38 17.64 19.82
CA GLU A 208 23.60 18.41 19.52
C GLU A 208 23.21 19.89 19.37
N LYS A 209 23.42 20.69 20.42
CA LYS A 209 23.11 22.13 20.52
C LYS A 209 23.80 23.05 19.48
N LYS A 210 24.47 22.50 18.48
CA LYS A 210 25.30 23.27 17.54
C LYS A 210 24.59 23.72 16.27
N SER A 211 23.42 23.18 15.93
CA SER A 211 22.79 23.39 14.62
C SER A 211 21.43 24.10 14.61
N GLY A 212 20.75 24.25 15.75
CA GLY A 212 19.36 24.77 15.78
C GLY A 212 18.34 23.91 15.02
N LYS A 213 18.71 22.70 14.59
CA LYS A 213 17.85 21.75 13.86
C LYS A 213 17.34 20.68 14.81
N GLU A 214 16.02 20.47 14.84
CA GLU A 214 15.42 19.35 15.56
C GLU A 214 15.92 18.04 14.96
N THR A 215 16.49 17.18 15.82
CA THR A 215 17.07 15.90 15.43
C THR A 215 16.33 14.77 16.10
N PHE A 216 16.01 13.75 15.33
CA PHE A 216 15.29 12.57 15.78
C PHE A 216 16.10 11.32 15.43
N GLN A 217 16.01 10.30 16.27
CA GLN A 217 16.58 8.99 16.05
C GLN A 217 15.48 8.07 15.50
N LEU A 218 15.60 7.67 14.25
CA LEU A 218 14.76 6.62 13.68
C LEU A 218 15.34 5.27 14.09
N ARG A 219 14.50 4.40 14.65
CA ARG A 219 14.82 3.03 15.03
C ARG A 219 13.85 2.08 14.33
N MET A 220 14.39 1.09 13.64
CA MET A 220 13.65 0.08 12.89
C MET A 220 14.10 -1.28 13.39
N GLU A 221 13.14 -2.15 13.67
CA GLU A 221 13.37 -3.48 14.20
C GLU A 221 12.70 -4.48 13.27
N THR A 222 13.48 -5.42 12.76
CA THR A 222 12.99 -6.39 11.78
C THR A 222 13.51 -7.80 12.04
N ARG A 223 12.69 -8.80 11.80
CA ARG A 223 13.07 -10.22 11.89
C ARG A 223 12.30 -11.05 10.88
N TYR A 224 12.98 -12.04 10.31
CA TYR A 224 12.34 -12.98 9.41
C TYR A 224 11.59 -14.06 10.20
N LEU A 225 10.36 -14.37 9.82
CA LEU A 225 9.50 -15.32 10.53
C LEU A 225 9.51 -16.73 9.92
N GLY A 226 10.39 -16.99 8.95
CA GLY A 226 10.55 -18.32 8.37
C GLY A 226 11.54 -19.22 9.12
N ASP A 227 11.64 -20.48 8.70
CA ASP A 227 12.43 -21.53 9.39
C ASP A 227 13.96 -21.39 9.28
N ARG A 228 14.45 -20.37 8.56
CA ARG A 228 15.88 -20.14 8.31
C ARG A 228 16.11 -18.67 8.09
N GLU A 229 17.36 -18.22 8.23
CA GLU A 229 17.76 -16.86 7.89
C GLU A 229 17.33 -16.52 6.46
N ALA A 230 16.76 -15.32 6.29
CA ALA A 230 16.49 -14.79 4.98
C ALA A 230 17.80 -14.32 4.34
N THR A 231 17.88 -14.50 3.02
CA THR A 231 18.99 -14.00 2.21
C THR A 231 18.89 -12.49 2.03
N MET A 232 19.56 -11.95 1.01
CA MET A 232 19.56 -10.52 0.73
C MET A 232 18.15 -9.92 0.78
N THR A 233 17.99 -8.94 1.67
CA THR A 233 16.71 -8.30 1.99
C THR A 233 16.88 -6.79 1.82
N ILE A 234 15.91 -6.13 1.22
CA ILE A 234 15.91 -4.67 1.09
C ILE A 234 14.98 -4.07 2.12
N MET A 235 15.42 -3.00 2.76
CA MET A 235 14.59 -2.12 3.58
C MET A 235 14.52 -0.73 2.94
N GLU A 236 13.34 -0.35 2.47
CA GLU A 236 13.04 0.96 1.91
C GLU A 236 12.37 1.84 2.97
N VAL A 237 13.04 2.92 3.33
CA VAL A 237 12.64 3.85 4.40
C VAL A 237 12.23 5.16 3.75
N SER A 238 10.93 5.44 3.71
CA SER A 238 10.43 6.77 3.34
C SER A 238 10.59 7.69 4.54
N LEU A 239 11.14 8.89 4.33
CA LEU A 239 11.25 9.89 5.39
C LEU A 239 10.00 10.77 5.44
N LEU A 240 9.73 11.32 6.62
CA LEU A 240 8.68 12.32 6.83
C LEU A 240 8.95 13.55 5.94
N THR A 241 7.89 14.22 5.49
CA THR A 241 8.01 15.40 4.63
C THR A 241 8.82 16.49 5.33
N GLY A 242 9.85 17.02 4.65
CA GLY A 242 10.76 18.02 5.23
C GLY A 242 11.84 17.45 6.14
N PHE A 243 12.01 16.12 6.21
CA PHE A 243 13.11 15.47 6.91
C PHE A 243 14.17 14.97 5.94
N TYR A 244 15.42 14.94 6.40
CA TYR A 244 16.54 14.36 5.66
C TYR A 244 17.44 13.54 6.59
N PRO A 245 18.10 12.49 6.08
CA PRO A 245 18.89 11.62 6.92
C PRO A 245 20.23 12.27 7.27
N ASN A 246 20.77 11.93 8.44
CA ASN A 246 22.16 12.21 8.75
C ASN A 246 23.04 11.26 7.95
N HIS A 247 23.81 11.81 7.01
CA HIS A 247 24.68 11.02 6.15
C HIS A 247 25.84 10.36 6.91
N ASP A 248 26.28 10.90 8.05
CA ASP A 248 27.41 10.34 8.79
C ASP A 248 27.04 9.00 9.45
N ASP A 249 25.82 8.91 9.98
CA ASP A 249 25.27 7.68 10.56
C ASP A 249 25.09 6.58 9.49
N LEU A 250 24.80 6.98 8.24
CA LEU A 250 24.70 6.06 7.10
C LEU A 250 26.08 5.65 6.54
N LYS A 251 27.06 6.56 6.55
CA LYS A 251 28.41 6.33 6.03
C LYS A 251 29.27 5.44 6.94
N GLN A 252 29.00 5.41 8.24
CA GLN A 252 29.78 4.59 9.19
C GLN A 252 29.61 3.06 9.00
N GLY A 253 28.77 2.61 8.06
CA GLY A 253 28.83 1.25 7.50
C GLY A 253 30.06 0.98 6.61
N ARG A 254 30.96 1.95 6.39
CA ARG A 254 32.25 1.77 5.67
C ARG A 254 33.37 2.59 6.32
N GLY A 255 33.98 2.09 7.39
CA GLY A 255 35.17 2.69 8.00
C GLY A 255 36.25 1.65 8.35
N PRO A 256 37.55 1.90 8.07
CA PRO A 256 38.63 1.02 8.47
C PRO A 256 38.88 1.08 9.98
N ARG A 257 39.35 -0.04 10.53
CA ARG A 257 39.61 -0.28 11.96
C ARG A 257 40.42 0.86 12.61
N GLY A 258 39.89 1.42 13.70
CA GLY A 258 40.67 2.10 14.73
C GLY A 258 40.22 3.52 15.07
N SER A 259 39.42 3.69 16.12
CA SER A 259 39.76 4.54 17.28
C SER A 259 38.61 4.52 18.30
N GLN A 260 38.91 4.07 19.51
CA GLN A 260 38.05 4.20 20.70
C GLN A 260 37.61 5.65 20.94
N ARG A 261 36.33 5.87 21.27
CA ARG A 261 35.89 6.83 22.32
C ARG A 261 34.39 6.79 22.68
N ALA A 262 34.18 6.67 23.99
CA ALA A 262 33.15 7.26 24.87
C ALA A 262 31.69 6.76 24.82
N CYS A 263 31.32 6.05 25.89
CA CYS A 263 29.99 5.53 26.22
C CYS A 263 29.01 6.62 26.71
N SER A 264 27.74 6.53 26.30
CA SER A 264 26.56 7.12 26.97
C SER A 264 25.71 6.01 27.60
N PRO A 265 24.85 6.30 28.61
CA PRO A 265 24.34 5.28 29.53
C PRO A 265 23.24 4.35 28.98
N HIS A 266 22.66 4.63 27.81
CA HIS A 266 21.75 3.71 27.11
C HIS A 266 22.02 3.77 25.60
N PRO A 267 22.93 2.94 25.07
CA PRO A 267 23.23 2.94 23.65
C PRO A 267 22.11 2.19 22.90
N VAL A 268 21.35 2.91 22.07
CA VAL A 268 20.80 2.31 20.85
C VAL A 268 22.03 2.01 19.99
N PRO A 269 22.24 0.78 19.49
CA PRO A 269 23.31 0.55 18.54
C PRO A 269 23.09 1.53 17.39
N GLN A 270 24.09 2.36 17.10
CA GLN A 270 24.22 2.98 15.78
C GLN A 270 24.30 1.82 14.76
N LEU A 271 24.41 2.07 13.45
CA LEU A 271 24.56 1.00 12.44
C LEU A 271 25.84 0.11 12.59
N THR A 272 26.40 0.06 13.80
CA THR A 272 27.62 -0.50 14.29
C THR A 272 27.38 -1.15 15.67
N SER A 273 27.14 -2.46 15.71
CA SER A 273 27.91 -3.28 16.65
C SER A 273 28.99 -3.94 15.81
N GLU A 274 30.24 -3.86 16.26
CA GLU A 274 31.46 -4.14 15.50
C GLU A 274 31.63 -5.61 15.06
N VAL A 275 30.58 -6.43 15.09
CA VAL A 275 30.63 -7.86 14.77
C VAL A 275 29.66 -8.29 13.66
N GLU A 276 28.58 -7.56 13.35
CA GLU A 276 27.71 -7.91 12.22
C GLU A 276 27.21 -6.64 11.49
N MET A 277 27.83 -6.35 10.35
CA MET A 277 27.37 -5.29 9.44
C MET A 277 26.10 -5.77 8.74
N TYR A 278 24.93 -5.45 9.29
CA TYR A 278 23.66 -5.92 8.74
C TYR A 278 23.31 -5.24 7.41
N ALA A 279 23.66 -3.96 7.23
CA ALA A 279 23.46 -3.21 5.99
C ALA A 279 24.80 -2.93 5.28
N PHE A 280 24.98 -3.45 4.06
CA PHE A 280 26.26 -3.34 3.33
C PHE A 280 26.29 -2.18 2.31
N GLN A 281 25.12 -1.68 1.91
CA GLN A 281 24.96 -0.58 0.97
C GLN A 281 23.72 0.24 1.33
N TYR A 282 23.75 1.53 1.01
CA TYR A 282 22.58 2.39 1.05
C TYR A 282 22.51 3.32 -0.17
N GLU A 283 21.30 3.72 -0.53
CA GLU A 283 21.03 4.75 -1.55
C GLU A 283 20.04 5.76 -1.01
N THR A 284 20.28 7.05 -1.25
CA THR A 284 19.31 8.11 -0.96
C THR A 284 18.70 8.60 -2.26
N LYS A 285 17.40 8.35 -2.48
CA LYS A 285 16.68 8.94 -3.61
C LYS A 285 15.90 10.14 -3.10
N THR A 286 16.43 11.32 -3.37
CA THR A 286 15.76 12.60 -3.10
C THR A 286 15.09 13.07 -4.39
N LYS A 287 13.77 12.87 -4.48
CA LYS A 287 12.94 13.61 -5.42
C LYS A 287 12.48 14.91 -4.74
N SER A 288 11.99 15.87 -5.51
CA SER A 288 11.58 17.20 -5.02
C SER A 288 10.52 17.19 -3.90
N SER A 289 9.83 16.07 -3.65
CA SER A 289 8.85 15.89 -2.57
C SER A 289 9.19 14.77 -1.58
N ASP A 290 9.87 13.70 -2.04
CA ASP A 290 10.01 12.46 -1.27
C ASP A 290 11.50 12.11 -1.10
N SER A 291 11.93 11.96 0.16
CA SER A 291 13.27 11.49 0.51
C SER A 291 13.17 10.05 0.97
N THR A 292 13.81 9.13 0.25
CA THR A 292 13.83 7.70 0.58
C THR A 292 15.26 7.22 0.81
N VAL A 293 15.45 6.40 1.83
CA VAL A 293 16.70 5.70 2.14
C VAL A 293 16.48 4.22 1.89
N VAL A 294 17.23 3.65 0.97
CA VAL A 294 17.21 2.20 0.69
C VAL A 294 18.40 1.58 1.38
N LEU A 295 18.17 0.60 2.25
CA LEU A 295 19.20 -0.19 2.94
C LEU A 295 19.21 -1.61 2.37
N TYR A 296 20.40 -2.09 1.99
CA TYR A 296 20.59 -3.45 1.50
C TYR A 296 21.17 -4.31 2.61
N LEU A 297 20.42 -5.32 3.05
CA LEU A 297 20.82 -6.27 4.08
C LEU A 297 21.31 -7.56 3.44
N GLU A 298 22.46 -8.08 3.86
CA GLU A 298 23.02 -9.32 3.30
C GLU A 298 22.23 -10.57 3.73
N LYS A 299 21.87 -10.60 5.02
CA LYS A 299 21.05 -11.62 5.65
C LYS A 299 20.12 -10.98 6.67
N LEU A 300 19.00 -11.63 6.95
CA LEU A 300 18.12 -11.25 8.05
C LEU A 300 17.88 -12.47 8.95
N SER A 301 18.15 -12.31 10.25
CA SER A 301 18.01 -13.39 11.23
C SER A 301 16.55 -13.84 11.34
N HIS A 302 16.37 -15.13 11.66
CA HIS A 302 15.06 -15.70 12.00
C HIS A 302 14.86 -15.89 13.51
N GLN A 303 15.93 -15.74 14.30
CA GLN A 303 15.93 -15.99 15.74
C GLN A 303 15.89 -14.69 16.55
N GLU A 304 16.65 -13.68 16.13
CA GLU A 304 16.83 -12.43 16.85
C GLU A 304 16.40 -11.25 16.00
N ASP A 305 15.89 -10.20 16.66
CA ASP A 305 15.46 -8.99 15.99
C ASP A 305 16.68 -8.14 15.56
N THR A 306 16.76 -7.83 14.28
CA THR A 306 17.79 -6.95 13.71
C THR A 306 17.34 -5.51 13.87
N VAL A 307 18.07 -4.74 14.68
CA VAL A 307 17.77 -3.33 14.96
C VAL A 307 18.69 -2.43 14.13
N LEU A 308 18.08 -1.53 13.36
CA LEU A 308 18.76 -0.54 12.53
C LEU A 308 18.28 0.85 12.93
N GLY A 309 19.16 1.84 12.95
CA GLY A 309 18.74 3.20 13.23
C GLY A 309 19.74 4.25 12.80
N PHE A 310 19.23 5.42 12.42
CA PHE A 310 20.01 6.58 12.03
C PHE A 310 19.27 7.86 12.41
N ARG A 311 20.02 8.96 12.55
CA ARG A 311 19.42 10.27 12.85
C ARG A 311 18.80 10.87 11.61
N VAL A 312 17.68 11.55 11.80
CA VAL A 312 17.03 12.40 10.79
C VAL A 312 16.89 13.80 11.33
N HIS A 313 17.08 14.79 10.46
CA HIS A 313 17.00 16.20 10.80
C HIS A 313 15.78 16.82 10.14
N ARG A 314 15.06 17.64 10.90
CA ARG A 314 13.94 18.42 10.38
C ARG A 314 14.46 19.69 9.71
N MET A 315 14.15 19.86 8.42
CA MET A 315 14.51 21.05 7.64
C MET A 315 13.44 22.13 7.74
N LEU A 316 12.16 21.73 7.65
CA LEU A 316 11.02 22.65 7.65
C LEU A 316 9.96 22.15 8.65
N PRO A 317 9.44 23.02 9.54
CA PRO A 317 8.27 22.69 10.32
C PRO A 317 7.03 22.68 9.43
N VAL A 318 6.46 21.50 9.20
CA VAL A 318 5.15 21.31 8.57
C VAL A 318 4.10 21.09 9.66
N GLU A 319 2.93 21.70 9.54
CA GLU A 319 1.82 21.62 10.52
C GLU A 319 1.04 20.30 10.46
N PHE A 320 0.87 19.73 9.27
CA PHE A 320 0.14 18.47 9.05
C PHE A 320 1.08 17.41 8.50
N LEU A 321 1.90 16.83 9.38
CA LEU A 321 2.86 15.82 8.98
C LEU A 321 2.15 14.47 8.80
N GLN A 322 2.23 13.92 7.58
CA GLN A 322 1.76 12.57 7.32
C GLN A 322 2.79 11.56 7.81
N ALA A 323 2.31 10.44 8.37
CA ALA A 323 3.16 9.33 8.76
C ALA A 323 3.93 8.79 7.56
N ALA A 324 5.19 8.42 7.80
CA ALA A 324 6.05 7.85 6.78
C ALA A 324 6.10 6.33 6.91
N GLN A 325 6.49 5.65 5.83
CA GLN A 325 6.45 4.19 5.73
C GLN A 325 7.86 3.60 5.65
N VAL A 326 8.08 2.50 6.36
CA VAL A 326 9.20 1.57 6.19
C VAL A 326 8.68 0.28 5.57
N THR A 327 9.35 -0.22 4.54
CA THR A 327 9.00 -1.49 3.88
C THR A 327 10.22 -2.40 3.82
N VAL A 328 10.07 -3.64 4.29
CA VAL A 328 11.09 -4.70 4.17
C VAL A 328 10.62 -5.75 3.19
N TYR A 329 11.49 -6.21 2.28
CA TYR A 329 11.14 -7.23 1.28
C TYR A 329 12.32 -8.07 0.79
N ASP A 330 12.03 -9.30 0.34
CA ASP A 330 13.03 -10.20 -0.24
C ASP A 330 13.53 -9.67 -1.60
N TYR A 331 14.84 -9.64 -1.81
CA TYR A 331 15.43 -9.16 -3.06
C TYR A 331 15.03 -9.99 -4.29
N TYR A 332 14.93 -11.31 -4.13
CA TYR A 332 14.64 -12.25 -5.21
C TYR A 332 13.14 -12.50 -5.37
N GLU A 333 12.34 -12.23 -4.33
CA GLU A 333 10.87 -12.35 -4.34
C GLU A 333 10.20 -11.11 -3.70
N PRO A 334 10.18 -9.93 -4.37
CA PRO A 334 9.66 -8.68 -3.80
C PRO A 334 8.17 -8.68 -3.46
N SER A 335 7.43 -9.73 -3.85
CA SER A 335 6.06 -9.96 -3.41
C SER A 335 5.97 -10.28 -1.91
N ARG A 336 7.04 -10.88 -1.34
CA ARG A 336 7.21 -11.11 0.09
C ARG A 336 7.73 -9.84 0.73
N ARG A 337 6.82 -9.04 1.29
CA ARG A 337 7.13 -7.76 1.89
C ARG A 337 6.27 -7.50 3.12
N CYS A 338 6.76 -6.66 4.03
CA CYS A 338 5.99 -6.11 5.14
C CYS A 338 6.24 -4.62 5.23
N SER A 339 5.22 -3.86 5.60
CA SER A 339 5.32 -2.41 5.75
C SER A 339 4.79 -1.96 7.10
N SER A 340 5.45 -0.97 7.70
CA SER A 340 5.04 -0.33 8.95
C SER A 340 5.11 1.19 8.81
N PHE A 341 4.18 1.91 9.46
CA PHE A 341 4.17 3.37 9.50
C PHE A 341 4.79 3.90 10.79
N TYR A 342 5.46 5.04 10.70
CA TYR A 342 5.98 5.77 11.84
C TYR A 342 5.69 7.27 11.71
N ASN A 343 5.52 7.95 12.84
CA ASN A 343 5.33 9.39 12.90
C ASN A 343 6.15 10.01 14.05
N LEU A 344 6.03 11.32 14.26
CA LEU A 344 6.59 12.01 15.42
C LEU A 344 6.11 11.37 16.73
N PRO A 345 6.94 11.35 17.80
CA PRO A 345 6.58 10.71 19.07
C PRO A 345 5.26 11.19 19.69
N THR A 346 4.85 12.43 19.39
CA THR A 346 3.64 13.07 19.90
C THR A 346 2.42 12.85 18.99
N GLU A 347 2.62 12.32 17.79
CA GLU A 347 1.60 12.16 16.76
C GLU A 347 1.32 10.67 16.51
N ARG A 348 0.11 10.37 16.04
CA ARG A 348 -0.25 9.00 15.65
C ARG A 348 0.26 8.72 14.25
N SER A 349 0.64 7.47 14.00
CA SER A 349 0.96 6.99 12.64
C SER A 349 -0.30 6.75 11.80
N ASP A 350 -1.43 6.47 12.44
CA ASP A 350 -2.70 6.24 11.76
C ASP A 350 -3.51 7.53 11.63
N LEU A 351 -4.06 7.74 10.43
CA LEU A 351 -5.02 8.82 10.20
C LEU A 351 -6.29 8.61 11.03
N ARG A 352 -6.77 9.68 11.66
CA ARG A 352 -8.08 9.76 12.28
C ARG A 352 -9.13 9.54 11.20
N LYS A 353 -9.93 8.51 11.37
CA LYS A 353 -10.96 8.11 10.42
C LYS A 353 -12.23 7.73 11.16
N ILE A 354 -13.37 8.21 10.69
CA ILE A 354 -14.68 7.71 11.12
C ILE A 354 -15.10 6.65 10.12
N CYS A 355 -15.30 5.42 10.58
CA CYS A 355 -15.60 4.26 9.76
C CYS A 355 -16.95 3.66 10.16
N TYR A 356 -17.77 3.34 9.17
CA TYR A 356 -18.92 2.48 9.32
C TYR A 356 -18.72 1.28 8.38
N LYS A 357 -18.44 0.12 8.98
CA LYS A 357 -17.96 -1.06 8.23
C LYS A 357 -16.73 -0.69 7.39
N ASP A 358 -16.77 -0.94 6.08
CA ASP A 358 -15.65 -0.74 5.16
C ASP A 358 -15.58 0.67 4.56
N VAL A 359 -16.57 1.53 4.84
CA VAL A 359 -16.57 2.91 4.38
C VAL A 359 -15.99 3.77 5.49
N CYS A 360 -14.94 4.54 5.18
CA CYS A 360 -14.30 5.45 6.12
C CYS A 360 -14.25 6.86 5.53
N ARG A 361 -14.48 7.87 6.38
CA ARG A 361 -14.25 9.28 6.07
C ARG A 361 -13.07 9.79 6.90
N CYS A 362 -12.25 10.64 6.29
CA CYS A 362 -11.16 11.31 6.99
C CYS A 362 -11.71 12.21 8.11
N ALA A 363 -11.09 12.16 9.28
CA ALA A 363 -11.42 12.97 10.45
C ALA A 363 -10.18 13.72 10.99
N GLU A 364 -9.25 14.05 10.10
CA GLU A 364 -8.11 14.95 10.38
C GLU A 364 -8.49 16.43 10.32
N GLU A 365 -9.71 16.74 9.90
CA GLU A 365 -10.20 18.11 9.91
C GLU A 365 -10.33 18.65 11.35
N LEU A 366 -10.37 19.97 11.47
CA LEU A 366 -10.62 20.64 12.73
C LEU A 366 -11.99 20.22 13.30
N CYS A 367 -12.05 20.03 14.61
CA CYS A 367 -13.31 19.74 15.30
C CYS A 367 -14.29 20.91 15.14
N PRO A 368 -15.60 20.64 15.07
CA PRO A 368 -16.61 21.69 15.14
C PRO A 368 -16.45 22.48 16.44
N THR A 369 -16.71 23.78 16.36
CA THR A 369 -16.66 24.67 17.52
C THR A 369 -18.06 25.18 17.80
N GLN A 370 -18.48 25.06 19.07
CA GLN A 370 -19.75 25.61 19.49
C GLN A 370 -19.66 27.15 19.49
N LYS A 371 -20.57 27.82 18.78
CA LYS A 371 -20.63 29.29 18.82
C LYS A 371 -21.14 29.74 20.18
N LYS A 372 -20.32 30.54 20.88
CA LYS A 372 -20.67 31.13 22.19
C LYS A 372 -21.63 32.29 22.02
N ASP A 373 -22.50 32.51 23.02
CA ASP A 373 -23.54 33.53 23.00
C ASP A 373 -23.04 34.97 22.79
N SER A 374 -21.74 35.23 23.04
CA SER A 374 -21.16 36.57 22.93
C SER A 374 -20.99 37.08 21.49
N SER A 375 -21.11 36.21 20.47
CA SER A 375 -21.19 36.65 19.07
C SER A 375 -22.66 36.74 18.66
N TRP A 376 -23.31 37.86 18.99
CA TRP A 376 -24.70 38.15 18.62
C TRP A 376 -24.88 37.97 17.12
N THR A 377 -25.42 36.82 16.72
CA THR A 377 -25.66 36.48 15.32
C THR A 377 -27.08 36.94 15.02
N ARG A 378 -27.23 38.02 14.25
CA ARG A 378 -28.58 38.54 13.93
C ARG A 378 -29.37 37.47 13.20
N GLN A 379 -30.71 37.54 13.30
CA GLN A 379 -31.61 36.63 12.57
C GLN A 379 -31.26 36.53 11.08
N GLU A 380 -30.89 37.66 10.44
CA GLU A 380 -30.45 37.73 9.05
C GLU A 380 -29.19 36.90 8.76
N GLU A 381 -28.21 36.90 9.68
CA GLU A 381 -26.97 36.13 9.52
C GLU A 381 -27.22 34.62 9.61
N LEU A 382 -28.14 34.20 10.49
CA LEU A 382 -28.58 32.80 10.57
C LEU A 382 -29.31 32.36 9.29
N GLN A 383 -30.12 33.24 8.70
CA GLN A 383 -30.78 32.97 7.42
C GLN A 383 -29.76 32.81 6.28
N VAL A 384 -28.77 33.70 6.22
CA VAL A 384 -27.68 33.63 5.22
C VAL A 384 -26.89 32.33 5.39
N ALA A 385 -26.54 31.96 6.62
CA ALA A 385 -25.83 30.70 6.89
C ALA A 385 -26.68 29.47 6.51
N ALA A 386 -27.96 29.44 6.86
CA ALA A 386 -28.86 28.33 6.53
C ALA A 386 -29.10 28.16 5.01
N CYS A 387 -28.95 29.25 4.25
CA CYS A 387 -29.12 29.28 2.80
C CYS A 387 -27.81 29.30 2.02
N GLU A 388 -26.66 29.16 2.69
CA GLU A 388 -25.38 29.04 2.01
C GLU A 388 -25.37 27.82 1.08
N ALA A 389 -24.72 27.95 -0.07
CA ALA A 389 -24.58 26.86 -1.03
C ALA A 389 -23.92 25.65 -0.37
N GLY A 390 -24.59 24.49 -0.44
CA GLY A 390 -24.13 23.23 0.16
C GLY A 390 -24.67 22.95 1.57
N MET A 391 -25.31 23.91 2.24
CA MET A 391 -26.04 23.64 3.49
C MET A 391 -27.33 22.86 3.19
N ASP A 392 -27.44 21.68 3.79
CA ASP A 392 -28.45 20.69 3.43
C ASP A 392 -29.63 20.71 4.40
N PHE A 393 -29.34 20.59 5.70
CA PHE A 393 -30.35 20.49 6.75
C PHE A 393 -30.14 21.53 7.86
N VAL A 394 -31.25 21.92 8.49
CA VAL A 394 -31.25 22.79 9.68
C VAL A 394 -32.26 22.23 10.68
N PHE A 395 -31.76 21.84 11.86
CA PHE A 395 -32.56 21.21 12.89
C PHE A 395 -32.42 21.92 14.24
N LYS A 396 -33.52 21.94 15.00
CA LYS A 396 -33.50 22.11 16.45
C LYS A 396 -33.54 20.73 17.08
N ALA A 397 -32.48 20.33 17.77
CA ALA A 397 -32.36 19.00 18.35
C ALA A 397 -31.98 19.03 19.83
N ARG A 398 -32.55 18.11 20.62
CA ARG A 398 -32.23 17.93 22.03
C ARG A 398 -31.30 16.74 22.20
N LEU A 399 -30.21 16.92 22.93
CA LEU A 399 -29.29 15.83 23.24
C LEU A 399 -29.88 14.97 24.35
N GLU A 400 -30.21 13.70 24.07
CA GLU A 400 -30.76 12.79 25.08
C GLU A 400 -29.68 11.98 25.78
N ALA A 401 -28.71 11.46 25.03
CA ALA A 401 -27.64 10.63 25.57
C ALA A 401 -26.36 10.71 24.74
N VAL A 402 -25.21 10.58 25.39
CA VAL A 402 -23.90 10.43 24.75
C VAL A 402 -23.41 8.98 24.86
N GLU A 403 -23.22 8.32 23.72
CA GLU A 403 -22.60 7.01 23.63
C GLU A 403 -21.10 7.18 23.33
N ALA A 404 -20.29 7.26 24.38
CA ALA A 404 -18.83 7.20 24.30
C ALA A 404 -18.33 5.84 24.81
N SER A 405 -17.46 5.17 24.05
CA SER A 405 -16.82 3.93 24.49
C SER A 405 -15.30 4.08 24.42
N ALA A 406 -14.59 3.61 25.44
CA ALA A 406 -13.13 3.54 25.43
C ALA A 406 -12.58 2.64 24.30
N SER A 407 -13.39 1.70 23.79
CA SER A 407 -13.03 0.81 22.68
C SER A 407 -13.39 1.36 21.29
N SER A 408 -14.17 2.45 21.22
CA SER A 408 -14.59 3.06 19.95
C SER A 408 -13.86 4.40 19.77
N PRO A 409 -13.21 4.64 18.63
CA PRO A 409 -12.66 5.97 18.32
C PRO A 409 -13.75 7.01 18.01
N TYR A 410 -15.03 6.65 18.12
CA TYR A 410 -16.20 7.48 17.81
C TYR A 410 -17.03 7.75 19.05
N THR A 411 -17.52 8.99 19.13
CA THR A 411 -18.56 9.40 20.09
C THR A 411 -19.84 9.63 19.32
N TYR A 412 -20.91 8.94 19.72
CA TYR A 412 -22.24 9.15 19.16
C TYR A 412 -23.08 10.00 20.12
N TYR A 413 -23.80 10.96 19.56
CA TYR A 413 -24.76 11.81 20.25
C TYR A 413 -26.15 11.45 19.75
N ASN A 414 -26.96 10.88 20.63
CA ASN A 414 -28.35 10.56 20.34
C ASN A 414 -29.18 11.82 20.53
N MET A 415 -29.55 12.44 19.42
CA MET A 415 -30.27 13.71 19.40
C MET A 415 -31.72 13.47 18.98
N GLN A 416 -32.67 13.97 19.77
CA GLN A 416 -34.09 14.00 19.40
C GLN A 416 -34.39 15.27 18.59
N LEU A 417 -34.91 15.12 17.38
CA LEU A 417 -35.30 16.27 16.54
C LEU A 417 -36.56 16.92 17.11
N GLN A 418 -36.46 18.13 17.65
CA GLN A 418 -37.63 18.87 18.14
C GLN A 418 -38.35 19.61 17.02
N ALA A 419 -37.59 20.20 16.08
CA ALA A 419 -38.14 20.88 14.92
C ALA A 419 -37.21 20.74 13.70
N ILE A 420 -37.82 20.57 12.53
CA ILE A 420 -37.14 20.53 11.24
C ILE A 420 -37.38 21.89 10.57
N ILE A 421 -36.35 22.74 10.59
CA ILE A 421 -36.43 24.12 10.07
C ILE A 421 -36.18 24.13 8.56
N LYS A 422 -35.26 23.28 8.09
CA LYS A 422 -34.98 23.03 6.68
C LYS A 422 -34.81 21.53 6.49
N SER A 423 -35.69 20.93 5.69
CA SER A 423 -35.56 19.54 5.26
C SER A 423 -34.42 19.42 4.27
N GLY A 424 -33.49 18.50 4.53
CA GLY A 424 -32.37 18.19 3.65
C GLY A 424 -32.59 16.94 2.82
N THR A 425 -31.50 16.28 2.47
CA THR A 425 -31.47 15.02 1.70
C THR A 425 -32.11 13.85 2.46
N ASP A 426 -32.10 13.86 3.79
CA ASP A 426 -32.83 12.89 4.62
C ASP A 426 -34.33 13.24 4.68
N ALA A 427 -35.05 12.97 3.58
CA ALA A 427 -36.48 13.23 3.45
C ALA A 427 -37.35 12.39 4.41
N ALA A 428 -36.78 11.37 5.06
CA ALA A 428 -37.48 10.51 6.01
C ALA A 428 -37.44 11.05 7.45
N ALA A 429 -36.62 12.06 7.74
CA ALA A 429 -36.56 12.66 9.06
C ALA A 429 -37.89 13.34 9.43
N MET A 430 -38.46 12.94 10.57
CA MET A 430 -39.67 13.52 11.14
C MET A 430 -39.37 14.20 12.49
N PRO A 431 -40.20 15.18 12.92
CA PRO A 431 -40.15 15.68 14.28
C PRO A 431 -40.33 14.52 15.28
N LEU A 432 -39.62 14.59 16.40
CA LEU A 432 -39.49 13.59 17.47
C LEU A 432 -38.63 12.35 17.15
N ASP A 433 -38.09 12.25 15.93
CA ASP A 433 -37.16 11.17 15.59
C ASP A 433 -35.86 11.26 16.39
N MET A 434 -35.33 10.10 16.75
CA MET A 434 -34.00 9.95 17.33
C MET A 434 -32.98 9.78 16.21
N LYS A 435 -32.09 10.76 16.03
CA LYS A 435 -31.01 10.71 15.04
C LYS A 435 -29.65 10.65 15.71
N LYS A 436 -28.73 9.89 15.12
CA LYS A 436 -27.36 9.73 15.61
C LYS A 436 -26.43 10.73 14.93
N PHE A 437 -25.86 11.62 15.73
CA PHE A 437 -24.76 12.48 15.33
C PHE A 437 -23.44 11.83 15.77
N VAL A 438 -22.40 11.89 14.95
CA VAL A 438 -21.12 11.21 15.21
C VAL A 438 -19.95 12.17 15.05
N THR A 439 -18.99 12.08 15.96
CA THR A 439 -17.69 12.76 15.84
C THR A 439 -16.57 11.83 16.28
N HIS A 440 -15.33 12.18 15.97
CA HIS A 440 -14.17 11.46 16.49
C HIS A 440 -14.00 11.77 17.99
N ALA A 441 -13.63 10.76 18.79
CA ALA A 441 -13.56 10.90 20.26
C ALA A 441 -12.69 12.07 20.74
N SER A 442 -11.64 12.43 19.97
CA SER A 442 -10.80 13.60 20.27
C SER A 442 -11.52 14.95 20.22
N CYS A 443 -12.66 15.03 19.53
CA CYS A 443 -13.46 16.25 19.41
C CYS A 443 -14.53 16.37 20.51
N HIS A 444 -14.74 15.31 21.30
CA HIS A 444 -15.76 15.30 22.35
C HIS A 444 -15.55 16.44 23.35
N ASP A 445 -14.32 16.59 23.85
CA ASP A 445 -13.96 17.60 24.84
C ASP A 445 -14.05 19.03 24.28
N SER A 446 -13.86 19.21 22.98
CA SER A 446 -13.95 20.54 22.32
C SER A 446 -15.39 21.00 22.06
N LEU A 447 -16.33 20.06 22.00
CA LEU A 447 -17.74 20.32 21.70
C LEU A 447 -18.55 20.72 22.93
N GLU A 448 -18.16 20.26 24.12
CA GLU A 448 -18.81 20.59 25.42
C GLU A 448 -20.35 20.43 25.43
N LEU A 449 -20.89 19.51 24.60
CA LEU A 449 -22.32 19.24 24.52
C LEU A 449 -22.84 18.63 25.83
N GLN A 450 -23.96 19.15 26.32
CA GLN A 450 -24.59 18.74 27.56
C GLN A 450 -25.89 17.97 27.31
N GLU A 451 -26.06 16.85 28.01
CA GLU A 451 -27.31 16.10 27.97
C GLU A 451 -28.48 16.96 28.43
N GLN A 452 -29.66 16.68 27.87
CA GLN A 452 -30.91 17.36 28.14
C GLN A 452 -30.97 18.84 27.69
N GLN A 453 -29.95 19.32 26.99
CA GLN A 453 -29.93 20.65 26.36
C GLN A 453 -30.33 20.59 24.89
N SER A 454 -30.85 21.70 24.37
CA SER A 454 -31.25 21.83 22.97
C SER A 454 -30.20 22.65 22.20
N TYR A 455 -30.01 22.31 20.92
CA TYR A 455 -29.02 22.90 20.04
C TYR A 455 -29.60 23.17 18.66
N LEU A 456 -29.17 24.27 18.05
CA LEU A 456 -29.34 24.54 16.63
C LEU A 456 -28.18 23.91 15.87
N ILE A 457 -28.49 23.01 14.95
CA ILE A 457 -27.51 22.27 14.14
C ILE A 457 -27.78 22.55 12.67
N MET A 458 -26.76 23.01 11.94
CA MET A 458 -26.79 23.13 10.48
C MET A 458 -25.63 22.35 9.89
N GLY A 459 -25.89 21.52 8.89
CA GLY A 459 -24.85 20.70 8.27
C GLY A 459 -24.99 20.63 6.76
N ARG A 460 -23.92 20.18 6.12
CA ARG A 460 -23.83 20.06 4.67
C ARG A 460 -24.21 18.65 4.22
N THR A 461 -24.48 18.47 2.93
CA THR A 461 -24.81 17.15 2.37
C THR A 461 -23.65 16.16 2.54
N SER A 462 -22.40 16.65 2.56
CA SER A 462 -21.20 15.85 2.84
C SER A 462 -21.22 15.22 4.23
N ASP A 463 -21.91 15.83 5.20
CA ASP A 463 -22.01 15.39 6.59
C ASP A 463 -23.04 14.27 6.79
N LEU A 464 -23.83 13.95 5.77
CA LEU A 464 -24.79 12.86 5.81
C LEU A 464 -24.14 11.54 5.43
N TRP A 465 -24.21 10.58 6.35
CA TRP A 465 -23.76 9.22 6.14
C TRP A 465 -24.94 8.27 6.06
N ARG A 466 -25.25 7.82 4.84
CA ARG A 466 -26.28 6.80 4.64
C ARG A 466 -25.87 5.44 5.22
N VAL A 467 -26.57 5.00 6.25
CA VAL A 467 -26.45 3.69 6.88
C VAL A 467 -27.71 2.88 6.59
N LYS A 468 -27.62 1.95 5.64
CA LYS A 468 -28.76 1.17 5.12
C LYS A 468 -29.88 2.09 4.58
N SER A 469 -30.95 2.26 5.34
CA SER A 469 -32.13 3.07 5.04
C SER A 469 -32.22 4.35 5.87
N ASP A 470 -31.24 4.61 6.75
CA ASP A 470 -31.21 5.78 7.64
C ASP A 470 -29.92 6.58 7.44
N TYR A 471 -29.82 7.77 8.04
CA TYR A 471 -28.66 8.65 7.95
C TYR A 471 -28.05 8.93 9.33
N ASN A 472 -26.74 8.71 9.45
CA ASN A 472 -25.94 9.23 10.55
C ASN A 472 -25.38 10.60 10.14
N TYR A 473 -25.31 11.52 11.10
CA TYR A 473 -24.90 12.90 10.86
C TYR A 473 -23.49 13.13 11.41
N VAL A 474 -22.50 13.35 10.53
CA VAL A 474 -21.12 13.58 10.93
C VAL A 474 -20.93 15.04 11.33
N LEU A 475 -20.49 15.29 12.55
CA LEU A 475 -20.14 16.63 13.02
C LEU A 475 -18.70 16.96 12.57
N GLY A 476 -18.58 17.65 11.43
CA GLY A 476 -17.32 18.09 10.81
C GLY A 476 -16.96 19.55 11.09
N LYS A 477 -15.87 20.04 10.48
CA LYS A 477 -15.38 21.42 10.65
C LYS A 477 -16.43 22.49 10.29
N GLU A 478 -17.22 22.22 9.25
CA GLU A 478 -18.20 23.16 8.70
C GLU A 478 -19.59 23.02 9.32
N THR A 479 -19.77 22.08 10.26
CA THR A 479 -21.05 21.92 10.96
C THR A 479 -21.25 23.08 11.92
N PHE A 480 -22.36 23.81 11.74
CA PHE A 480 -22.76 24.90 12.63
C PHE A 480 -23.44 24.32 13.86
N LEU A 481 -22.97 24.71 15.05
CA LEU A 481 -23.52 24.27 16.32
C LEU A 481 -23.66 25.46 17.28
N MET A 482 -24.86 25.67 17.80
CA MET A 482 -25.19 26.73 18.77
C MET A 482 -26.17 26.22 19.82
N HIS A 483 -26.01 26.64 21.08
CA HIS A 483 -26.94 26.30 22.16
C HIS A 483 -28.28 27.01 21.93
N TRP A 484 -29.38 26.27 22.08
CA TRP A 484 -30.74 26.81 22.05
C TRP A 484 -31.23 26.97 23.50
N PRO A 485 -31.39 28.20 24.01
CA PRO A 485 -31.79 28.44 25.40
C PRO A 485 -33.15 27.85 25.74
N ALA A 486 -33.33 27.39 26.97
CA ALA A 486 -34.64 26.94 27.46
C ALA A 486 -35.57 28.14 27.73
N ASP A 487 -36.89 27.89 27.70
CA ASP A 487 -37.99 28.88 27.77
C ASP A 487 -38.10 29.66 29.10
N GLY A 488 -37.11 29.54 29.99
CA GLY A 488 -37.05 30.19 31.31
C GLY A 488 -35.75 30.94 31.61
N ASP A 489 -34.78 30.97 30.68
CA ASP A 489 -33.51 31.67 30.91
C ASP A 489 -33.67 33.18 30.69
N VAL A 490 -33.96 33.90 31.78
CA VAL A 490 -34.21 35.35 31.80
C VAL A 490 -33.06 36.16 31.18
N LYS A 491 -31.82 35.64 31.21
CA LYS A 491 -30.64 36.32 30.64
C LYS A 491 -30.53 36.19 29.13
N LYS A 492 -31.26 35.26 28.50
CA LYS A 492 -31.15 34.91 27.08
C LYS A 492 -32.46 35.06 26.30
N LYS A 493 -33.44 35.76 26.85
CA LYS A 493 -34.78 35.94 26.25
C LYS A 493 -34.75 36.57 24.85
N GLU A 494 -33.83 37.50 24.62
CA GLU A 494 -33.66 38.14 23.31
C GLU A 494 -33.12 37.17 22.25
N LEU A 495 -32.13 36.36 22.61
CA LEU A 495 -31.57 35.32 21.73
C LEU A 495 -32.62 34.25 21.40
N LEU A 496 -33.40 33.82 22.40
CA LEU A 496 -34.49 32.87 22.20
C LEU A 496 -35.51 33.41 21.18
N GLY A 497 -35.94 34.67 21.32
CA GLY A 497 -36.84 35.31 20.37
C GLY A 497 -36.27 35.41 18.95
N GLN A 498 -34.96 35.67 18.81
CA GLN A 498 -34.29 35.68 17.50
C GLN A 498 -34.26 34.29 16.85
N LEU A 499 -33.97 33.24 17.63
CA LEU A 499 -33.93 31.86 17.15
C LEU A 499 -35.32 31.35 16.76
N GLU A 500 -36.35 31.68 17.52
CA GLU A 500 -37.74 31.35 17.21
C GLU A 500 -38.21 32.08 15.94
N GLY A 501 -37.95 33.39 15.83
CA GLY A 501 -38.25 34.15 14.62
C GLY A 501 -37.49 33.64 13.39
N PHE A 502 -36.24 33.21 13.55
CA PHE A 502 -35.48 32.52 12.50
C PHE A 502 -36.16 31.21 12.07
N SER A 503 -36.54 30.37 13.03
CA SER A 503 -37.18 29.08 12.79
C SER A 503 -38.51 29.24 12.04
N GLU A 504 -39.35 30.18 12.46
CA GLU A 504 -40.65 30.45 11.81
C GLU A 504 -40.46 31.01 10.40
N TYR A 505 -39.53 31.96 10.22
CA TYR A 505 -39.24 32.53 8.90
C TYR A 505 -38.73 31.48 7.92
N MET A 506 -37.75 30.67 8.32
CA MET A 506 -37.17 29.63 7.45
C MET A 506 -38.17 28.54 7.10
N SER A 507 -39.04 28.14 8.04
CA SER A 507 -40.06 27.13 7.79
C SER A 507 -41.14 27.62 6.81
N THR A 508 -41.38 28.93 6.73
CA THR A 508 -42.41 29.53 5.86
C THR A 508 -41.87 30.01 4.51
N HIS A 509 -40.70 30.64 4.48
CA HIS A 509 -40.15 31.28 3.29
C HIS A 509 -39.03 30.46 2.61
N GLY A 510 -38.39 29.55 3.35
CA GLY A 510 -37.24 28.78 2.87
C GLY A 510 -36.08 29.66 2.40
N CYS A 511 -35.26 29.12 1.50
CA CYS A 511 -34.17 29.84 0.84
C CYS A 511 -34.62 30.31 -0.54
N LYS A 512 -34.38 31.59 -0.88
CA LYS A 512 -34.58 32.09 -2.23
C LYS A 512 -33.46 31.53 -3.13
N SER A 513 -33.86 30.89 -4.23
CA SER A 513 -32.98 30.30 -5.25
C SER A 513 -32.13 31.34 -5.98
#